data_AF-A0A179ETM6-F1
#
_entry.id   AF-A0A179ETM6-F1
#
_cell.length_a   1.000
_cell.length_b   1.000
_cell.length_c   1.000
_cell.angle_alpha   90.00
_cell.angle_beta   90.00
_cell.angle_gamma   90.00
#
_symmetry.space_group_name_H-M   'P 1'
#
loop_
_entity.id
_entity.type
_entity.pdbx_description
1 polymer ?
#
loop_
_entity_poly.entity_id
_entity_poly.type
_entity_poly.pdbx_seq_one_letter_code
_entity_poly.pdbx_strand_id
1 'polypeptide(L)'
;MFGLLGTFSFSLTDIQKYQEFSKDKNPVHNTGVVFGIQLMARIEGLIERKLNLNITGKYTYYFLEKVMVGEEISVYLSDNQQFEVWSFNKKIGEGVFEHE
;
A
#
# COMPACT_ATOMS: atom_id res chain seq x y z
N MET A 1 10.70 -6.62 15.81
CA MET A 1 9.50 -5.92 16.33
C MET A 1 8.94 -5.07 15.19
N PHE A 2 7.62 -4.86 15.07
CA PHE A 2 7.07 -4.01 14.00
C PHE A 2 7.08 -2.53 14.42
N GLY A 3 7.68 -1.67 13.61
CA GLY A 3 7.68 -0.22 13.80
C GLY A 3 6.79 0.48 12.76
N LEU A 4 6.05 1.51 13.18
CA LEU A 4 5.22 2.31 12.27
C LEU A 4 6.10 3.05 11.26
N LEU A 5 5.85 2.82 9.96
CA LEU A 5 6.50 3.54 8.87
C LEU A 5 5.78 4.84 8.52
N GLY A 6 4.45 4.81 8.55
CA GLY A 6 3.64 5.98 8.23
C GLY A 6 2.16 5.64 8.10
N THR A 7 1.37 6.70 8.04
CA THR A 7 -0.07 6.63 7.82
C THR A 7 -0.45 7.45 6.59
N PHE A 8 -1.49 7.01 5.87
CA PHE A 8 -2.05 7.73 4.73
C PHE A 8 -3.49 7.29 4.44
N SER A 9 -4.15 7.99 3.53
CA SER A 9 -5.44 7.59 2.96
C SER A 9 -5.48 7.97 1.48
N PHE A 10 -6.44 7.40 0.74
CA PHE A 10 -6.72 7.79 -0.64
C PHE A 10 -8.01 8.56 -0.72
N SER A 11 -8.01 9.65 -1.48
CA SER A 11 -9.21 10.38 -1.84
C SER A 11 -9.82 9.85 -3.14
N LEU A 12 -11.08 10.20 -3.41
CA LEU A 12 -11.71 9.93 -4.71
C LEU A 12 -10.91 10.52 -5.87
N THR A 13 -10.33 11.70 -5.68
CA THR A 13 -9.47 12.36 -6.68
C THR A 13 -8.23 11.53 -6.99
N ASP A 14 -7.65 10.86 -6.01
CA ASP A 14 -6.46 10.00 -6.22
C ASP A 14 -6.80 8.77 -7.07
N ILE A 15 -7.96 8.16 -6.82
CA ILE A 15 -8.46 7.01 -7.60
C ILE A 15 -8.78 7.43 -9.03
N GLN A 16 -9.43 8.59 -9.22
CA GLN A 16 -9.75 9.11 -10.55
C GLN A 16 -8.49 9.41 -11.37
N LYS A 17 -7.52 10.11 -10.79
CA LYS A 17 -6.23 10.40 -11.45
C LYS A 17 -5.48 9.12 -11.80
N TYR A 18 -5.47 8.14 -10.89
CA TYR A 18 -4.82 6.86 -11.16
C TYR A 18 -5.52 6.10 -12.30
N GLN A 19 -6.85 6.10 -12.33
CA GLN A 19 -7.64 5.47 -13.39
C GLN A 19 -7.37 6.09 -14.77
N GLU A 20 -7.29 7.41 -14.86
CA GLU A 20 -6.98 8.13 -16.11
C GLU A 20 -5.63 7.70 -16.70
N PHE A 21 -4.62 7.55 -15.83
CA PHE A 21 -3.27 7.16 -16.23
C PHE A 21 -3.13 5.64 -16.51
N SER A 22 -3.59 4.81 -15.58
CA SER A 22 -3.45 3.34 -15.64
C SER A 22 -4.35 2.69 -16.68
N LYS A 23 -5.43 3.39 -17.08
CA LYS A 23 -6.48 2.89 -17.98
C LYS A 23 -7.21 1.65 -17.46
N ASP A 24 -7.07 1.33 -16.18
CA ASP A 24 -7.84 0.27 -15.54
C ASP A 24 -9.30 0.73 -15.34
N LYS A 25 -10.18 0.20 -16.18
CA LYS A 25 -11.61 0.53 -16.21
C LYS A 25 -12.46 -0.44 -15.40
N ASN A 26 -11.87 -1.22 -14.49
CA ASN A 26 -12.64 -2.11 -13.64
C ASN A 26 -13.67 -1.29 -12.83
N PRO A 27 -14.99 -1.55 -12.98
CA PRO A 27 -16.03 -0.74 -12.37
C PRO A 27 -16.04 -0.82 -10.84
N VAL A 28 -15.34 -1.78 -10.22
CA VAL A 28 -15.22 -1.86 -8.76
C VAL A 28 -14.63 -0.57 -8.16
N HIS A 29 -13.74 0.11 -8.90
CA HIS A 29 -13.13 1.35 -8.42
C HIS A 29 -14.11 2.52 -8.42
N ASN A 30 -15.19 2.45 -9.19
CA ASN A 30 -16.26 3.45 -9.17
C ASN A 30 -17.05 3.43 -7.86
N THR A 31 -16.98 2.32 -7.09
CA THR A 31 -17.58 2.25 -5.75
C THR A 31 -16.64 2.76 -4.66
N GLY A 32 -15.49 3.33 -5.02
CA GLY A 32 -14.49 3.83 -4.08
C GLY A 32 -13.52 2.77 -3.55
N VAL A 33 -13.45 1.59 -4.18
CA VAL A 33 -12.41 0.61 -3.83
C VAL A 33 -11.07 1.08 -4.41
N VAL A 34 -10.04 1.15 -3.56
CA VAL A 34 -8.68 1.55 -3.95
C VAL A 34 -8.06 0.50 -4.86
N PHE A 35 -7.28 0.94 -5.86
CA PHE A 35 -6.49 0.04 -6.71
C PHE A 35 -5.40 -0.64 -5.86
N GLY A 36 -5.38 -1.97 -5.84
CA GLY A 36 -4.36 -2.71 -5.07
C GLY A 36 -2.93 -2.33 -5.47
N ILE A 37 -2.68 -2.16 -6.76
CA ILE A 37 -1.37 -1.73 -7.27
C ILE A 37 -1.00 -0.29 -6.83
N GLN A 38 -1.98 0.61 -6.70
CA GLN A 38 -1.75 1.96 -6.20
C GLN A 38 -1.43 1.94 -4.69
N LEU A 39 -2.12 1.09 -3.93
CA LEU A 39 -1.82 0.84 -2.52
C LEU A 39 -0.39 0.30 -2.35
N MET A 40 -0.03 -0.73 -3.12
CA MET A 40 1.30 -1.34 -3.10
C MET A 40 2.40 -0.32 -3.41
N ALA A 41 2.29 0.43 -4.51
CA ALA A 41 3.28 1.45 -4.88
C ALA A 41 3.45 2.54 -3.80
N ARG A 42 2.37 2.90 -3.08
CA ARG A 42 2.45 3.84 -1.96
C ARG A 42 3.23 3.28 -0.77
N ILE A 43 3.09 1.98 -0.51
CA ILE A 43 3.77 1.26 0.57
C ILE A 43 5.25 1.09 0.25
N GLU A 44 5.58 0.69 -0.98
CA GLU A 44 6.97 0.62 -1.47
C GLU A 44 7.68 1.97 -1.26
N GLY A 45 7.06 3.08 -1.68
CA GLY A 45 7.63 4.41 -1.46
C GLY A 45 7.78 4.80 0.01
N LEU A 46 7.04 4.20 0.95
CA LEU A 46 7.28 4.39 2.39
C LEU A 46 8.49 3.57 2.88
N ILE A 47 8.58 2.31 2.45
CA ILE A 47 9.67 1.40 2.82
C ILE A 47 11.00 1.93 2.27
N GLU A 48 11.06 2.29 0.99
CA GLU A 48 12.27 2.79 0.32
C GLU A 48 12.81 4.06 0.99
N ARG A 49 11.92 5.02 1.31
CA ARG A 49 12.31 6.23 2.03
C ARG A 49 12.82 5.95 3.43
N LYS A 50 12.23 4.97 4.15
CA LYS A 50 12.68 4.60 5.49
C LYS A 50 14.06 3.97 5.48
N LEU A 51 14.30 3.09 4.51
CA LEU A 51 15.52 2.31 4.40
C LEU A 51 16.62 3.03 3.59
N ASN A 52 16.33 4.23 3.07
CA ASN A 52 17.23 5.02 2.22
C ASN A 52 17.79 4.21 1.04
N LEU A 53 16.93 3.42 0.40
CA LEU A 53 17.31 2.52 -0.68
C LEU A 53 17.25 3.23 -2.03
N ASN A 54 18.30 3.05 -2.84
CA ASN A 54 18.28 3.35 -4.27
C ASN A 54 17.76 2.12 -5.02
N ILE A 55 16.44 1.92 -4.93
CA ILE A 55 15.56 1.00 -5.68
C ILE A 55 16.26 -0.11 -6.49
N THR A 56 16.33 -1.30 -5.89
CA THR A 56 16.25 -2.61 -6.56
C THR A 56 16.04 -3.66 -5.47
N GLY A 57 14.83 -4.18 -5.38
CA GLY A 57 14.49 -5.24 -4.45
C GLY A 57 13.15 -5.83 -4.80
N LYS A 58 12.92 -7.05 -4.33
CA LYS A 58 11.74 -7.83 -4.67
C LYS A 58 10.69 -7.63 -3.59
N TYR A 59 9.49 -7.23 -4.02
CA TYR A 59 8.34 -7.12 -3.14
C TYR A 59 7.39 -8.28 -3.39
N THR A 60 6.97 -8.95 -2.33
CA THR A 60 5.82 -9.86 -2.34
C THR A 60 4.75 -9.27 -1.45
N TYR A 61 3.55 -9.05 -1.98
CA TYR A 61 2.42 -8.45 -1.27
C TYR A 61 1.19 -9.35 -1.36
N TYR A 62 0.51 -9.55 -0.24
CA TYR A 62 -0.77 -10.24 -0.13
C TYR A 62 -1.88 -9.24 0.25
N PHE A 63 -2.84 -9.04 -0.66
CA PHE A 63 -4.08 -8.30 -0.38
C PHE A 63 -5.03 -9.22 0.37
N LEU A 64 -5.25 -8.96 1.65
CA LEU A 64 -6.17 -9.76 2.47
C LEU A 64 -7.60 -9.22 2.35
N GLU A 65 -7.73 -7.89 2.24
CA GLU A 65 -9.00 -7.19 2.28
C GLU A 65 -8.99 -5.98 1.35
N LYS A 66 -10.19 -5.57 0.90
CA LYS A 66 -10.33 -4.34 0.12
C LYS A 66 -10.14 -3.11 1.01
N VAL A 67 -9.67 -2.04 0.40
CA VAL A 67 -9.54 -0.73 1.03
C VAL A 67 -10.48 0.25 0.33
N MET A 68 -11.19 1.03 1.12
CA MET A 68 -12.09 2.08 0.63
C MET A 68 -11.40 3.45 0.69
N VAL A 69 -11.77 4.34 -0.22
CA VAL A 69 -11.38 5.75 -0.14
C VAL A 69 -11.75 6.36 1.22
N GLY A 70 -10.87 7.20 1.76
CA GLY A 70 -11.03 7.83 3.07
C GLY A 70 -10.64 6.96 4.27
N GLU A 71 -10.43 5.64 4.09
CA GLU A 71 -9.90 4.81 5.17
C GLU A 71 -8.45 5.21 5.49
N GLU A 72 -8.15 5.36 6.78
CA GLU A 72 -6.78 5.53 7.23
C GLU A 72 -6.06 4.18 7.18
N ILE A 73 -4.86 4.21 6.63
CA ILE A 73 -4.00 3.07 6.40
C ILE A 73 -2.69 3.30 7.14
N SER A 74 -2.30 2.35 7.96
CA SER A 74 -1.06 2.34 8.72
C SER A 74 -0.17 1.21 8.22
N VAL A 75 1.08 1.53 7.93
CA VAL A 75 2.07 0.54 7.48
C VAL A 75 3.10 0.34 8.56
N TYR A 76 3.35 -0.92 8.90
CA TYR A 76 4.36 -1.30 9.87
C TYR A 76 5.42 -2.16 9.20
N LEU A 77 6.68 -1.97 9.56
CA LEU A 77 7.80 -2.76 9.06
C LEU A 77 8.55 -3.38 10.22
N SER A 78 8.90 -4.65 10.08
CA SER A 78 9.75 -5.37 11.01
C SER A 78 11.22 -5.36 10.58
N ASP A 79 12.09 -5.66 11.54
CA ASP A 79 13.54 -5.80 11.30
C ASP A 79 13.88 -6.92 10.29
N ASN A 80 12.98 -7.89 10.11
CA ASN A 80 13.13 -9.00 9.16
C ASN A 80 12.55 -8.69 7.77
N GLN A 81 12.38 -7.41 7.44
CA GLN A 81 11.85 -6.92 6.16
C GLN A 81 10.42 -7.38 5.82
N GLN A 82 9.70 -7.95 6.80
CA GLN A 82 8.27 -8.19 6.69
C GLN A 82 7.53 -6.89 7.02
N PHE A 83 6.47 -6.58 6.28
CA PHE A 83 5.60 -5.45 6.55
C PHE A 83 4.15 -5.89 6.69
N GLU A 84 3.39 -5.13 7.48
CA GLU A 84 1.96 -5.29 7.65
C GLU A 84 1.24 -3.98 7.34
N VAL A 85 0.03 -4.12 6.83
CA VAL A 85 -0.81 -2.99 6.42
C VAL A 85 -2.13 -3.13 7.15
N TRP A 86 -2.49 -2.08 7.87
CA TRP A 86 -3.63 -2.06 8.76
C TRP A 86 -4.55 -0.90 8.41
N SER A 87 -5.85 -1.10 8.55
CA SER A 87 -6.82 -0.02 8.64
C SER A 87 -7.58 -0.19 9.95
N PHE A 88 -7.50 0.83 10.82
CA PHE A 88 -7.94 0.74 12.21
C PHE A 88 -7.36 -0.52 12.91
N ASN A 89 -8.23 -1.42 13.38
CA ASN A 89 -7.85 -2.66 14.07
C ASN A 89 -7.92 -3.89 13.14
N LYS A 90 -7.90 -3.70 11.82
CA LYS A 90 -8.00 -4.78 10.83
C LYS A 90 -6.76 -4.81 9.94
N LYS A 91 -6.12 -5.98 9.88
CA LYS A 91 -5.02 -6.25 8.95
C LYS A 91 -5.61 -6.43 7.56
N ILE A 92 -5.22 -5.56 6.62
CA ILE A 92 -5.73 -5.50 5.25
C ILE A 92 -4.72 -6.00 4.22
N GLY A 93 -3.46 -6.12 4.62
CA GLY A 93 -2.42 -6.68 3.80
C GLY A 93 -1.15 -6.99 4.58
N GLU A 94 -0.28 -7.74 3.94
CA GLU A 94 1.04 -8.07 4.46
C GLU A 94 1.99 -8.41 3.32
N GLY A 95 3.27 -8.40 3.62
CA GLY A 95 4.25 -8.79 2.62
C GLY A 95 5.66 -8.80 3.15
N VAL A 96 6.57 -9.07 2.22
CA VAL A 96 8.01 -9.11 2.45
C VAL A 96 8.68 -8.27 1.38
N PHE A 97 9.64 -7.47 1.81
CA PHE A 97 10.62 -6.86 0.93
C PHE A 97 11.92 -7.66 1.04
N GLU A 98 12.52 -8.01 -0.08
CA GLU A 98 13.82 -8.66 -0.16
C GLU A 98 14.77 -7.72 -0.89
N HIS A 99 15.74 -7.15 -0.18
CA HIS A 99 16.83 -6.41 -0.82
C HIS A 99 17.80 -7.41 -1.47
N GLU A 100 18.15 -7.18 -2.74
CA GLU A 100 19.21 -7.93 -3.45
C GLU A 100 20.61 -7.39 -3.14
#